data_AF-A0A937PQC6-F1
#
_entry.id   AF-A0A937PQC6-F1
#
_cell.length_a   1.000
_cell.length_b   1.000
_cell.length_c   1.000
_cell.angle_alpha   90.00
_cell.angle_beta   90.00
_cell.angle_gamma   90.00
#
_symmetry.space_group_name_H-M   'P 1'
#
loop_
_entity.id
_entity.type
_entity.pdbx_description
1 polymer ?
#
loop_
_entity_poly.entity_id
_entity_poly.type
_entity_poly.pdbx_seq_one_letter_code
_entity_poly.pdbx_strand_id
1 'polypeptide(L)'
;LYIRPTAEVRNFGKLSITAYNADANDAAADTGVSIFMEKVVDLGDVSIDYLRRGGIVARDPEAARAALAKATFGPHCAAKGAALFSRLDLVDFKGGMGTVEFVDGLKTDCRVLFPHAGRLMVRSKGNRTAQSLDLKSIHAVTIDGRRTEFNARRPLTAQEQESRKPDALWGDVPGEGQLGNYASQQWDEARLLIWRRPGETGSRFVGPNWLDARGIPCFESPMDVDPNIDILLPAARDAYSVTGYGPGGMSRPVPSRHVTIEYNAEYGSSFDVRGNLWMKHGSGIRGRQLGCFNNEEPNVHRFMRFYGKRLNKGGSRDAPPFVDSEDYTTSQWGSYQTGKDSTLEVIGKIRGAADHSRAHGAGTLIMSENSFLTEGERSAFSIVPGATVVLLQDARIGHETTMQQDICKASVWVAGTLMIGLPERPITRDMLFPVAGVTKDHISRDPAEGGRTAGVSLLLGKQGRMVIHSADPAKARVIFKMHDSEKAKTRGKRYGNPQGIALYFAGKAELNGVVFDNVYEDGIMVSPETRATWKNVSYGEHNLAEPDKLYRSLGK
;
A
#
# COMPACT_ATOMS: atom_id res chain seq x y z
N LEU A 1 -9.75 -28.77 11.69
CA LEU A 1 -11.21 -28.92 11.94
C LEU A 1 -11.66 -27.82 12.90
N TYR A 2 -12.79 -27.15 12.65
CA TYR A 2 -13.38 -26.18 13.58
C TYR A 2 -14.85 -26.52 13.84
N ILE A 3 -15.26 -26.51 15.11
CA ILE A 3 -16.62 -26.85 15.52
C ILE A 3 -17.24 -25.59 16.15
N ARG A 4 -18.23 -25.01 15.46
CA ARG A 4 -18.89 -23.75 15.86
C ARG A 4 -19.70 -23.94 17.16
N PRO A 5 -19.89 -22.89 17.98
CA PRO A 5 -20.64 -22.95 19.24
C PRO A 5 -22.08 -23.47 19.13
N THR A 6 -22.71 -23.31 17.96
CA THR A 6 -24.09 -23.71 17.69
C THR A 6 -24.23 -25.12 17.12
N ALA A 7 -23.12 -25.80 16.82
CA ALA A 7 -23.15 -27.13 16.27
C ALA A 7 -23.17 -28.19 17.39
N GLU A 8 -24.19 -29.05 17.39
CA GLU A 8 -24.07 -30.37 18.03
C GLU A 8 -23.44 -31.32 17.01
N VAL A 9 -22.20 -31.72 17.24
CA VAL A 9 -21.56 -32.80 16.48
C VAL A 9 -21.70 -34.07 17.31
N ARG A 10 -22.41 -35.07 16.79
CA ARG A 10 -22.42 -36.43 17.33
C ARG A 10 -21.93 -37.36 16.25
N ASN A 11 -20.77 -37.95 16.48
CA ASN A 11 -20.22 -38.96 15.59
C ASN A 11 -20.79 -40.34 15.99
N PHE A 12 -21.62 -40.93 15.14
CA PHE A 12 -22.23 -42.24 15.36
C PHE A 12 -21.40 -43.40 14.72
N GLY A 13 -20.20 -43.10 14.23
CA GLY A 13 -19.28 -44.07 13.60
C GLY A 13 -17.81 -43.69 13.81
N LYS A 14 -16.94 -44.03 12.86
CA LYS A 14 -15.50 -43.72 12.91
C LYS A 14 -15.17 -42.50 12.06
N LEU A 15 -14.69 -41.42 12.68
CA LEU A 15 -14.16 -40.24 11.99
C LEU A 15 -12.63 -40.28 12.02
N SER A 16 -11.98 -40.16 10.86
CA SER A 16 -10.52 -40.08 10.78
C SER A 16 -10.10 -38.72 10.25
N ILE A 17 -9.33 -37.97 11.05
CA ILE A 17 -8.79 -36.66 10.67
C ILE A 17 -7.29 -36.82 10.50
N THR A 18 -6.81 -36.66 9.27
CA THR A 18 -5.38 -36.74 8.93
C THR A 18 -5.01 -35.59 8.01
N ALA A 19 -3.73 -35.21 8.00
CA ALA A 19 -3.18 -34.31 7.00
C ALA A 19 -2.20 -35.11 6.14
N TYR A 20 -2.44 -35.18 4.83
CA TYR A 20 -1.47 -35.78 3.92
C TYR A 20 -0.45 -34.70 3.52
N ASN A 21 0.79 -34.86 3.97
CA ASN A 21 1.93 -34.10 3.47
C ASN A 21 2.88 -35.08 2.77
N ALA A 22 3.01 -34.98 1.45
CA ALA A 22 3.87 -35.88 0.67
C ALA A 22 5.36 -35.72 1.02
N ASP A 23 5.75 -34.58 1.58
CA ASP A 23 7.14 -34.21 1.84
C ASP A 23 7.54 -34.32 3.34
N ALA A 24 6.60 -34.63 4.23
CA ALA A 24 6.87 -34.76 5.67
C ALA A 24 6.22 -36.01 6.25
N ASN A 25 7.05 -36.90 6.80
CA ASN A 25 6.59 -38.15 7.40
C ASN A 25 5.94 -37.96 8.79
N ASP A 26 6.19 -36.83 9.48
CA ASP A 26 5.70 -36.55 10.84
C ASP A 26 5.19 -35.11 11.00
N ALA A 27 4.29 -34.87 11.97
CA ALA A 27 3.92 -33.51 12.39
C ALA A 27 5.02 -32.86 13.24
N ALA A 28 5.21 -31.55 13.06
CA ALA A 28 6.10 -30.72 13.88
C ALA A 28 5.30 -29.63 14.63
N ALA A 29 6.00 -28.74 15.35
CA ALA A 29 5.32 -27.66 16.09
C ALA A 29 4.55 -26.68 15.17
N ASP A 30 5.01 -26.54 13.93
CA ASP A 30 4.51 -25.61 12.92
C ASP A 30 3.82 -26.29 11.72
N THR A 31 3.87 -27.62 11.64
CA THR A 31 3.30 -28.43 10.56
C THR A 31 2.43 -29.56 11.13
N GLY A 32 1.14 -29.63 10.76
CA GLY A 32 0.22 -30.67 11.23
C GLY A 32 -1.24 -30.22 11.38
N VAL A 33 -2.11 -31.14 11.78
CA VAL A 33 -3.54 -30.92 12.06
C VAL A 33 -3.71 -30.05 13.31
N SER A 34 -4.66 -29.11 13.24
CA SER A 34 -5.18 -28.41 14.43
C SER A 34 -6.71 -28.51 14.50
N ILE A 35 -7.21 -28.66 15.72
CA ILE A 35 -8.63 -28.71 16.08
C ILE A 35 -8.89 -27.57 17.06
N PHE A 36 -9.87 -26.74 16.75
CA PHE A 36 -10.24 -25.62 17.62
C PHE A 36 -11.65 -25.83 18.18
N MET A 37 -11.78 -25.72 19.50
CA MET A 37 -13.01 -26.01 20.25
C MET A 37 -13.39 -24.81 21.10
N GLU A 38 -14.32 -23.98 20.60
CA GLU A 38 -14.87 -22.87 21.40
C GLU A 38 -15.80 -23.35 22.52
N LYS A 39 -16.50 -24.46 22.26
CA LYS A 39 -17.26 -25.24 23.23
C LYS A 39 -16.66 -26.65 23.26
N VAL A 40 -16.72 -27.29 24.41
CA VAL A 40 -16.35 -28.70 24.55
C VAL A 40 -17.34 -29.54 23.76
N VAL A 41 -16.83 -30.43 22.91
CA VAL A 41 -17.62 -31.29 22.02
C VAL A 41 -17.07 -32.72 22.12
N ASP A 42 -17.96 -33.66 22.38
CA ASP A 42 -17.64 -35.09 22.31
C ASP A 42 -17.59 -35.52 20.84
N LEU A 43 -16.40 -35.85 20.35
CA LEU A 43 -16.20 -36.31 18.98
C LEU A 43 -16.45 -37.83 18.83
N GLY A 44 -16.80 -38.53 19.90
CA GLY A 44 -16.95 -39.98 19.93
C GLY A 44 -15.63 -40.70 19.61
N ASP A 45 -15.74 -41.82 18.90
CA ASP A 45 -14.59 -42.61 18.45
C ASP A 45 -13.95 -41.96 17.21
N VAL A 46 -13.07 -40.98 17.46
CA VAL A 46 -12.31 -40.25 16.43
C VAL A 46 -10.85 -40.68 16.42
N SER A 47 -10.30 -40.96 15.24
CA SER A 47 -8.86 -41.14 15.06
C SER A 47 -8.25 -39.88 14.49
N ILE A 48 -7.25 -39.33 15.16
CA ILE A 48 -6.58 -38.09 14.74
C ILE A 48 -5.10 -38.39 14.58
N ASP A 49 -4.54 -38.13 13.39
CA ASP A 49 -3.12 -38.28 13.13
C ASP A 49 -2.51 -36.96 12.67
N TYR A 50 -1.18 -36.86 12.73
CA TYR A 50 -0.44 -35.64 12.39
C TYR A 50 -0.82 -34.41 13.22
N LEU A 51 -1.33 -34.57 14.45
CA LEU A 51 -1.65 -33.43 15.30
C LEU A 51 -0.37 -32.75 15.79
N ARG A 52 -0.24 -31.44 15.60
CA ARG A 52 0.90 -30.70 16.13
C ARG A 52 0.84 -30.58 17.65
N ARG A 53 1.96 -30.23 18.30
CA ARG A 53 1.99 -29.90 19.73
C ARG A 53 1.02 -28.75 20.00
N GLY A 54 0.14 -28.91 20.99
CA GLY A 54 -0.94 -27.96 21.27
C GLY A 54 -1.99 -27.83 20.16
N GLY A 55 -2.06 -28.81 19.24
CA GLY A 55 -2.94 -28.78 18.08
C GLY A 55 -4.43 -28.79 18.41
N ILE A 56 -4.84 -29.26 19.60
CA ILE A 56 -6.22 -29.12 20.09
C ILE A 56 -6.29 -27.87 20.97
N VAL A 57 -6.88 -26.81 20.43
CA VAL A 57 -6.98 -25.50 21.10
C VAL A 57 -8.39 -25.31 21.64
N ALA A 58 -8.55 -25.19 22.97
CA ALA A 58 -9.86 -25.09 23.61
C ALA A 58 -9.89 -24.09 24.77
N ARG A 59 -11.05 -23.45 25.04
CA ARG A 59 -11.19 -22.53 26.19
C ARG A 59 -10.86 -23.21 27.52
N ASP A 60 -11.28 -24.46 27.64
CA ASP A 60 -10.97 -25.36 28.75
C ASP A 60 -10.28 -26.62 28.19
N PRO A 61 -8.93 -26.65 28.21
CA PRO A 61 -8.15 -27.79 27.74
C PRO A 61 -8.48 -29.09 28.47
N GLU A 62 -8.80 -29.02 29.77
CA GLU A 62 -9.11 -30.21 30.56
C GLU A 62 -10.47 -30.78 30.18
N ALA A 63 -11.48 -29.93 30.01
CA ALA A 63 -12.78 -30.38 29.54
C ALA A 63 -12.72 -30.87 28.08
N ALA A 64 -11.92 -30.25 27.20
CA ALA A 64 -11.67 -30.77 25.86
C ALA A 64 -10.96 -32.13 25.88
N ARG A 65 -9.99 -32.32 26.78
CA ARG A 65 -9.31 -33.60 27.00
C ARG A 65 -10.27 -34.67 27.47
N ALA A 66 -11.16 -34.35 28.40
CA ALA A 66 -12.20 -35.25 28.88
C ALA A 66 -13.16 -35.64 27.74
N ALA A 67 -13.59 -34.67 26.93
CA ALA A 67 -14.47 -34.94 25.79
C ALA A 67 -13.82 -35.72 24.64
N LEU A 68 -12.48 -35.73 24.57
CA LEU A 68 -11.71 -36.51 23.60
C LEU A 68 -11.06 -37.75 24.24
N ALA A 69 -11.54 -38.22 25.39
CA ALA A 69 -10.97 -39.38 26.09
C ALA A 69 -11.06 -40.68 25.26
N LYS A 70 -12.01 -40.78 24.32
CA LYS A 70 -12.17 -41.92 23.40
C LYS A 70 -11.43 -41.76 22.08
N ALA A 71 -10.80 -40.59 21.84
CA ALA A 71 -10.06 -40.35 20.61
C ALA A 71 -8.76 -41.17 20.59
N THR A 72 -8.43 -41.74 19.43
CA THR A 72 -7.13 -42.38 19.20
C THR A 72 -6.20 -41.43 18.46
N PHE A 73 -4.99 -41.22 18.99
CA PHE A 73 -3.98 -40.37 18.37
C PHE A 73 -2.96 -41.23 17.63
N GLY A 74 -2.81 -40.99 16.32
CA GLY A 74 -1.90 -41.72 15.45
C GLY A 74 -0.42 -41.46 15.76
N PRO A 75 0.48 -42.31 15.24
CA PRO A 75 1.89 -42.28 15.57
C PRO A 75 2.62 -41.03 15.09
N HIS A 76 2.06 -40.30 14.10
CA HIS A 76 2.70 -39.13 13.49
C HIS A 76 2.32 -37.82 14.19
N CYS A 77 1.61 -37.87 15.33
CA CYS A 77 1.34 -36.67 16.13
C CYS A 77 2.62 -36.18 16.83
N ALA A 78 2.86 -34.86 16.79
CA ALA A 78 4.06 -34.22 17.33
C ALA A 78 4.15 -34.25 18.88
N ALA A 79 3.12 -34.73 19.56
CA ALA A 79 3.01 -34.82 21.01
C ALA A 79 2.07 -35.96 21.43
N LYS A 80 1.98 -36.22 22.74
CA LYS A 80 1.02 -37.17 23.32
C LYS A 80 0.35 -36.57 24.56
N GLY A 81 -0.83 -37.08 24.91
CA GLY A 81 -1.54 -36.73 26.13
C GLY A 81 -1.83 -35.22 26.23
N ALA A 82 -1.60 -34.63 27.41
CA ALA A 82 -1.89 -33.22 27.68
C ALA A 82 -1.14 -32.25 26.74
N ALA A 83 0.04 -32.62 26.23
CA ALA A 83 0.82 -31.77 25.32
C ALA A 83 0.18 -31.60 23.93
N LEU A 84 -0.88 -32.36 23.61
CA LEU A 84 -1.71 -32.15 22.42
C LEU A 84 -2.69 -30.98 22.59
N PHE A 85 -2.96 -30.56 23.82
CA PHE A 85 -3.96 -29.55 24.16
C PHE A 85 -3.30 -28.22 24.47
N SER A 86 -3.93 -27.13 24.04
CA SER A 86 -3.54 -25.77 24.40
C SER A 86 -4.77 -24.93 24.73
N ARG A 87 -4.58 -23.95 25.62
CA ARG A 87 -5.66 -23.04 26.01
C ARG A 87 -5.94 -22.04 24.90
N LEU A 88 -7.22 -21.88 24.57
CA LEU A 88 -7.72 -20.74 23.82
C LEU A 88 -7.94 -19.60 24.80
N ASP A 89 -6.92 -18.77 24.99
CA ASP A 89 -7.05 -17.53 25.73
C ASP A 89 -7.85 -16.52 24.90
N LEU A 90 -9.18 -16.57 25.05
CA LEU A 90 -10.00 -15.45 24.60
C LEU A 90 -9.83 -14.32 25.59
N VAL A 91 -9.61 -13.14 25.04
CA VAL A 91 -9.57 -11.93 25.85
C VAL A 91 -10.99 -11.69 26.37
N ASP A 92 -11.18 -11.72 27.68
CA ASP A 92 -12.41 -11.26 28.34
C ASP A 92 -12.46 -9.73 28.29
N PHE A 93 -12.60 -9.20 27.07
CA PHE A 93 -12.67 -7.77 26.79
C PHE A 93 -13.88 -7.53 25.91
N LYS A 94 -14.87 -6.85 26.48
CA LYS A 94 -16.06 -6.44 25.73
C LYS A 94 -15.74 -5.17 24.95
N GLY A 95 -15.37 -5.34 23.68
CA GLY A 95 -15.24 -4.24 22.74
C GLY A 95 -16.55 -3.48 22.54
N GLY A 96 -16.48 -2.27 21.98
CA GLY A 96 -17.62 -1.40 21.79
C GLY A 96 -17.22 -0.01 21.30
N MET A 97 -18.21 0.85 21.10
CA MET A 97 -17.94 2.27 20.83
C MET A 97 -17.41 2.93 22.11
N GLY A 98 -16.38 3.75 21.95
CA GLY A 98 -15.72 4.34 23.10
C GLY A 98 -14.68 5.39 22.73
N THR A 99 -13.94 5.81 23.73
CA THR A 99 -12.85 6.78 23.61
C THR A 99 -11.56 6.16 24.14
N VAL A 100 -10.48 6.28 23.37
CA VAL A 100 -9.12 5.97 23.81
C VAL A 100 -8.44 7.27 24.22
N GLU A 101 -7.92 7.32 25.44
CA GLU A 101 -7.12 8.41 25.99
C GLU A 101 -5.67 7.97 26.10
N PHE A 102 -4.76 8.74 25.52
CA PHE A 102 -3.32 8.45 25.53
C PHE A 102 -2.63 9.07 26.74
N VAL A 103 -1.40 8.63 27.02
CA VAL A 103 -0.60 9.10 28.16
C VAL A 103 -0.37 10.61 28.15
N ASP A 104 -0.35 11.23 26.98
CA ASP A 104 -0.20 12.68 26.79
C ASP A 104 -1.52 13.46 26.85
N GLY A 105 -2.64 12.78 27.12
CA GLY A 105 -3.97 13.39 27.22
C GLY A 105 -4.70 13.52 25.89
N LEU A 106 -4.10 13.14 24.76
CA LEU A 106 -4.82 13.09 23.49
C LEU A 106 -5.96 12.07 23.59
N LYS A 107 -7.12 12.40 23.04
CA LYS A 107 -8.31 11.53 23.04
C LYS A 107 -8.79 11.27 21.63
N THR A 108 -9.35 10.08 21.43
CA THR A 108 -9.94 9.74 20.14
C THR A 108 -11.11 8.79 20.27
N ASP A 109 -12.20 9.11 19.58
CA ASP A 109 -13.39 8.29 19.53
C ASP A 109 -13.25 7.20 18.47
N CYS A 110 -13.56 5.97 18.85
CA CYS A 110 -13.42 4.81 17.98
C CYS A 110 -14.28 3.63 18.43
N ARG A 111 -14.28 2.60 17.60
CA ARG A 111 -14.70 1.27 18.05
C ARG A 111 -13.48 0.54 18.61
N VAL A 112 -13.48 0.30 19.90
CA VAL A 112 -12.47 -0.51 20.57
C VAL A 112 -12.84 -1.97 20.38
N LEU A 113 -11.89 -2.78 19.92
CA LEU A 113 -12.13 -4.20 19.62
C LEU A 113 -11.68 -5.07 20.79
N PHE A 114 -10.37 -5.32 20.90
CA PHE A 114 -9.76 -6.15 21.94
C PHE A 114 -8.24 -5.88 21.99
N PRO A 115 -7.58 -6.09 23.14
CA PRO A 115 -6.12 -6.11 23.21
C PRO A 115 -5.54 -7.39 22.60
N HIS A 116 -4.44 -7.29 21.87
CA HIS A 116 -3.74 -8.41 21.28
C HIS A 116 -2.25 -8.08 21.10
N ALA A 117 -1.37 -9.02 21.48
CA ALA A 117 0.09 -8.89 21.40
C ALA A 117 0.66 -7.59 22.02
N GLY A 118 0.13 -7.17 23.18
CA GLY A 118 0.56 -5.95 23.87
C GLY A 118 0.04 -4.66 23.25
N ARG A 119 -0.94 -4.74 22.34
CA ARG A 119 -1.51 -3.60 21.61
C ARG A 119 -3.04 -3.62 21.69
N LEU A 120 -3.69 -2.46 21.61
CA LEU A 120 -5.14 -2.35 21.53
C LEU A 120 -5.57 -2.26 20.06
N MET A 121 -6.41 -3.20 19.62
CA MET A 121 -7.00 -3.16 18.29
C MET A 121 -8.20 -2.21 18.29
N VAL A 122 -8.20 -1.25 17.37
CA VAL A 122 -9.24 -0.24 17.24
C VAL A 122 -9.62 -0.02 15.78
N ARG A 123 -10.81 0.53 15.57
CA ARG A 123 -11.35 0.89 14.27
C ARG A 123 -11.89 2.31 14.29
N SER A 124 -11.56 3.12 13.27
CA SER A 124 -12.00 4.50 13.19
C SER A 124 -13.53 4.58 13.13
N LYS A 125 -14.10 5.66 13.66
CA LYS A 125 -15.55 5.88 13.61
C LYS A 125 -16.01 6.20 12.19
N GLY A 126 -15.22 6.96 11.43
CA GLY A 126 -15.52 7.41 10.06
C GLY A 126 -15.26 6.32 9.03
N ASN A 127 -14.05 6.29 8.44
CA ASN A 127 -13.74 5.39 7.34
C ASN A 127 -13.60 3.91 7.71
N ARG A 128 -13.84 3.54 8.97
CA ARG A 128 -13.74 2.16 9.48
C ARG A 128 -12.38 1.50 9.27
N THR A 129 -11.34 2.30 9.05
CA THR A 129 -9.96 1.80 8.98
C THR A 129 -9.54 1.26 10.34
N ALA A 130 -8.87 0.12 10.35
CA ALA A 130 -8.37 -0.50 11.57
C ALA A 130 -6.90 -0.17 11.80
N GLN A 131 -6.48 -0.17 13.06
CA GLN A 131 -5.08 -0.02 13.47
C GLN A 131 -4.86 -0.67 14.83
N SER A 132 -3.59 -0.77 15.24
CA SER A 132 -3.24 -1.20 16.58
C SER A 132 -2.43 -0.15 17.33
N LEU A 133 -2.83 0.14 18.56
CA LEU A 133 -2.23 1.15 19.42
C LEU A 133 -1.37 0.46 20.49
N ASP A 134 -0.16 0.95 20.76
CA ASP A 134 0.67 0.39 21.84
C ASP A 134 -0.04 0.59 23.19
N LEU A 135 -0.30 -0.50 23.93
CA LEU A 135 -0.93 -0.40 25.25
C LEU A 135 -0.13 0.48 26.20
N LYS A 136 1.19 0.58 26.05
CA LYS A 136 2.06 1.46 26.87
C LYS A 136 1.83 2.95 26.60
N SER A 137 1.25 3.30 25.46
CA SER A 137 0.92 4.67 25.08
C SER A 137 -0.49 5.09 25.51
N ILE A 138 -1.30 4.15 26.00
CA ILE A 138 -2.69 4.39 26.37
C ILE A 138 -2.77 4.69 27.87
N HIS A 139 -3.35 5.83 28.24
CA HIS A 139 -3.68 6.12 29.63
C HIS A 139 -4.92 5.35 30.06
N ALA A 140 -6.01 5.47 29.30
CA ALA A 140 -7.29 4.84 29.63
C ALA A 140 -8.16 4.61 28.40
N VAL A 141 -9.12 3.69 28.54
CA VAL A 141 -10.14 3.42 27.54
C VAL A 141 -11.51 3.48 28.22
N THR A 142 -12.46 4.17 27.61
CA THR A 142 -13.85 4.22 28.06
C THR A 142 -14.75 3.57 27.03
N ILE A 143 -15.48 2.51 27.38
CA ILE A 143 -16.45 1.81 26.52
C ILE A 143 -17.77 1.77 27.28
N ASP A 144 -18.86 2.21 26.65
CA ASP A 144 -20.21 2.24 27.25
C ASP A 144 -20.23 2.86 28.67
N GLY A 145 -19.48 3.95 28.87
CA GLY A 145 -19.35 4.64 30.16
C GLY A 145 -18.41 3.99 31.17
N ARG A 146 -17.92 2.76 30.93
CA ARG A 146 -16.95 2.08 31.79
C ARG A 146 -15.53 2.46 31.40
N ARG A 147 -14.80 3.09 32.33
CA ARG A 147 -13.38 3.45 32.18
C ARG A 147 -12.47 2.34 32.68
N THR A 148 -11.44 2.02 31.91
CA THR A 148 -10.35 1.10 32.25
C THR A 148 -9.02 1.84 32.08
N GLU A 149 -8.20 1.92 33.14
CA GLU A 149 -6.90 2.59 33.10
C GLU A 149 -5.77 1.59 32.85
N PHE A 150 -4.79 2.00 32.04
CA PHE A 150 -3.65 1.17 31.62
C PHE A 150 -2.31 1.74 32.10
N ASN A 151 -2.12 3.06 31.98
CA ASN A 151 -0.87 3.73 32.38
C ASN A 151 -1.19 5.09 33.01
N ALA A 152 -0.27 5.65 33.80
CA ALA A 152 -0.37 7.01 34.28
C ALA A 152 -0.16 8.02 33.14
N ARG A 153 -0.76 9.23 33.28
CA ARG A 153 -0.48 10.34 32.35
C ARG A 153 0.96 10.78 32.47
N ARG A 154 1.57 11.11 31.33
CA ARG A 154 2.93 11.65 31.24
C ARG A 154 3.14 12.35 29.90
N PRO A 155 4.08 13.31 29.81
CA PRO A 155 4.51 13.80 28.51
C PRO A 155 5.07 12.66 27.64
N LEU A 156 4.90 12.80 26.32
CA LEU A 156 5.58 11.95 25.36
C LEU A 156 7.09 12.21 25.42
N THR A 157 7.87 11.14 25.35
CA THR A 157 9.30 11.22 25.04
C THR A 157 9.50 11.78 23.62
N ALA A 158 10.68 12.30 23.31
CA ALA A 158 10.99 12.82 21.97
C ALA A 158 10.73 11.77 20.86
N GLN A 159 11.11 10.51 21.11
CA GLN A 159 10.88 9.40 20.20
C GLN A 159 9.37 9.10 19.98
N GLU A 160 8.56 9.18 21.03
CA GLU A 160 7.10 9.02 20.91
C GLU A 160 6.47 10.19 20.13
N GLN A 161 6.95 11.42 20.34
CA GLN A 161 6.48 12.58 19.57
C GLN A 161 6.82 12.45 18.09
N GLU A 162 8.04 11.98 17.80
CA GLU A 162 8.51 11.78 16.43
C GLU A 162 7.72 10.67 15.72
N SER A 163 7.50 9.53 16.37
CA SER A 163 6.72 8.41 15.79
C SER A 163 5.23 8.71 15.65
N ARG A 164 4.66 9.59 16.47
CA ARG A 164 3.24 9.96 16.40
C ARG A 164 2.87 10.82 15.19
N LYS A 165 3.81 11.60 14.65
CA LYS A 165 3.59 12.44 13.47
C LYS A 165 3.31 11.63 12.19
N PRO A 166 4.14 10.65 11.80
CA PRO A 166 3.84 9.76 10.70
C PRO A 166 2.66 8.84 11.03
N ASP A 167 2.55 8.34 12.27
CA ASP A 167 1.44 7.47 12.68
C ASP A 167 0.26 8.25 13.27
N ALA A 168 -0.17 9.31 12.56
CA ALA A 168 -1.34 10.09 12.93
C ALA A 168 -2.49 9.17 13.34
N LEU A 169 -3.28 9.56 14.34
CA LEU A 169 -4.25 8.66 14.97
C LEU A 169 -5.16 7.95 13.99
N TRP A 170 -5.58 8.59 12.90
CA TRP A 170 -6.33 7.89 11.88
C TRP A 170 -5.79 8.22 10.50
N GLY A 171 -5.74 7.20 9.64
CA GLY A 171 -5.38 7.38 8.24
C GLY A 171 -6.36 8.30 7.50
N ASP A 172 -7.61 8.39 7.98
CA ASP A 172 -8.68 9.23 7.43
C ASP A 172 -8.65 10.69 7.89
N VAL A 173 -7.70 11.09 8.74
CA VAL A 173 -7.49 12.50 9.10
C VAL A 173 -6.54 13.16 8.09
N PRO A 174 -7.01 14.17 7.33
CA PRO A 174 -6.18 14.89 6.38
C PRO A 174 -5.07 15.66 7.10
N GLY A 175 -3.86 15.51 6.59
CA GLY A 175 -2.73 16.37 6.96
C GLY A 175 -2.64 17.61 6.08
N GLU A 176 -1.68 18.47 6.42
CA GLU A 176 -1.29 19.60 5.58
C GLU A 176 -0.95 19.14 4.15
N GLY A 177 -1.37 19.91 3.16
CA GLY A 177 -1.12 19.64 1.75
C GLY A 177 -1.97 18.53 1.11
N GLN A 178 -2.97 18.01 1.82
CA GLN A 178 -3.89 16.99 1.30
C GLN A 178 -5.24 17.62 0.94
N LEU A 179 -5.91 17.13 -0.11
CA LEU A 179 -7.30 17.51 -0.40
C LEU A 179 -8.22 17.04 0.71
N GLY A 180 -8.07 15.78 1.13
CA GLY A 180 -8.78 15.25 2.28
C GLY A 180 -10.24 14.89 2.02
N ASN A 181 -10.69 14.82 0.76
CA ASN A 181 -12.06 14.45 0.41
C ASN A 181 -12.47 13.06 0.95
N TYR A 182 -11.50 12.19 1.18
CA TYR A 182 -11.71 10.87 1.77
C TYR A 182 -12.13 10.95 3.26
N ALA A 183 -11.87 12.05 3.97
CA ALA A 183 -12.12 12.16 5.40
C ALA A 183 -13.61 12.34 5.76
N SER A 184 -14.40 12.85 4.81
CA SER A 184 -15.84 13.01 4.97
C SER A 184 -16.62 11.75 4.63
N GLN A 185 -15.97 10.74 4.02
CA GLN A 185 -16.64 9.51 3.63
C GLN A 185 -17.11 8.74 4.86
N GLN A 186 -18.28 8.12 4.73
CA GLN A 186 -18.80 7.20 5.72
C GLN A 186 -18.89 5.82 5.09
N TRP A 187 -18.49 4.84 5.87
CA TRP A 187 -18.19 3.52 5.38
C TRP A 187 -18.90 2.52 6.29
N ASP A 188 -19.67 1.61 5.68
CA ASP A 188 -20.33 0.54 6.42
C ASP A 188 -19.30 -0.40 7.04
N GLU A 189 -19.65 -1.02 8.16
CA GLU A 189 -18.72 -1.93 8.81
C GLU A 189 -18.51 -3.21 7.97
N ALA A 190 -17.29 -3.42 7.52
CA ALA A 190 -16.88 -4.65 6.84
C ALA A 190 -16.28 -5.67 7.82
N ARG A 191 -16.21 -6.92 7.35
CA ARG A 191 -15.45 -7.99 8.01
C ARG A 191 -14.00 -7.54 8.17
N LEU A 192 -13.48 -7.61 9.40
CA LEU A 192 -12.07 -7.31 9.69
C LEU A 192 -11.28 -8.60 9.85
N LEU A 193 -10.11 -8.66 9.21
CA LEU A 193 -9.08 -9.66 9.46
C LEU A 193 -7.88 -8.99 10.10
N ILE A 194 -7.46 -9.51 11.25
CA ILE A 194 -6.29 -9.04 11.97
C ILE A 194 -5.27 -10.17 11.97
N TRP A 195 -4.02 -9.91 11.58
CA TRP A 195 -2.99 -10.94 11.65
C TRP A 195 -2.78 -11.39 13.10
N ARG A 196 -2.92 -12.70 13.36
CA ARG A 196 -2.94 -13.28 14.70
C ARG A 196 -1.56 -13.33 15.38
N ARG A 197 -0.48 -13.33 14.59
CA ARG A 197 0.87 -13.54 15.11
C ARG A 197 1.82 -12.44 14.63
N PRO A 198 1.65 -11.18 15.06
CA PRO A 198 2.58 -10.11 14.71
C PRO A 198 4.01 -10.51 15.08
N GLY A 199 4.96 -10.38 14.15
CA GLY A 199 6.33 -10.86 14.29
C GLY A 199 6.58 -12.26 13.72
N GLU A 200 5.53 -13.00 13.35
CA GLU A 200 5.65 -14.30 12.68
C GLU A 200 5.17 -14.21 11.23
N THR A 201 6.05 -14.64 10.31
CA THR A 201 5.74 -14.74 8.88
C THR A 201 4.82 -15.92 8.62
N GLY A 202 3.86 -15.76 7.71
CA GLY A 202 2.96 -16.86 7.37
C GLY A 202 2.14 -16.62 6.10
N SER A 203 1.34 -17.63 5.77
CA SER A 203 0.44 -17.58 4.61
C SER A 203 -0.86 -16.85 4.92
N ARG A 204 -1.24 -15.90 4.06
CA ARG A 204 -2.53 -15.19 4.09
C ARG A 204 -3.73 -16.08 3.76
N PHE A 205 -3.51 -17.24 3.17
CA PHE A 205 -4.57 -18.19 2.79
C PHE A 205 -4.89 -19.20 3.91
N VAL A 206 -4.17 -19.15 5.02
CA VAL A 206 -4.42 -20.04 6.16
C VAL A 206 -5.30 -19.31 7.17
N GLY A 207 -6.59 -19.68 7.21
CA GLY A 207 -7.59 -19.09 8.11
C GLY A 207 -7.10 -18.88 9.54
N PRO A 208 -6.55 -19.92 10.21
CA PRO A 208 -6.06 -19.83 11.60
C PRO A 208 -4.94 -18.81 11.87
N ASN A 209 -4.36 -18.21 10.84
CA ASN A 209 -3.41 -17.10 10.98
C ASN A 209 -4.09 -15.73 11.16
N TRP A 210 -5.42 -15.66 11.02
CA TRP A 210 -6.20 -14.45 11.14
C TRP A 210 -7.10 -14.49 12.37
N LEU A 211 -7.38 -13.32 12.94
CA LEU A 211 -8.42 -13.07 13.92
C LEU A 211 -9.54 -12.26 13.27
N ASP A 212 -10.78 -12.47 13.70
CA ASP A 212 -11.89 -11.58 13.38
C ASP A 212 -11.91 -10.34 14.31
N ALA A 213 -12.90 -9.47 14.11
CA ALA A 213 -13.09 -8.25 14.93
C ALA A 213 -13.35 -8.51 16.43
N ARG A 214 -13.58 -9.76 16.84
CA ARG A 214 -13.79 -10.19 18.22
C ARG A 214 -12.55 -10.85 18.82
N GLY A 215 -11.46 -10.97 18.06
CA GLY A 215 -10.24 -11.64 18.48
C GLY A 215 -10.32 -13.16 18.38
N ILE A 216 -11.30 -13.68 17.65
CA ILE A 216 -11.49 -15.13 17.46
C ILE A 216 -10.74 -15.55 16.19
N PRO A 217 -9.94 -16.64 16.23
CA PRO A 217 -9.29 -17.15 15.04
C PRO A 217 -10.29 -17.42 13.90
N CYS A 218 -9.92 -17.06 12.67
CA CYS A 218 -10.63 -17.50 11.49
C CYS A 218 -10.27 -18.96 11.18
N PHE A 219 -11.13 -19.67 10.47
CA PHE A 219 -10.92 -21.10 10.19
C PHE A 219 -10.97 -21.43 8.70
N GLU A 220 -11.83 -20.74 7.97
CA GLU A 220 -11.83 -20.76 6.52
C GLU A 220 -10.78 -19.77 6.00
N SER A 221 -10.21 -20.04 4.82
CA SER A 221 -9.43 -19.04 4.09
C SER A 221 -10.33 -17.83 3.90
N PRO A 222 -10.02 -16.69 4.54
CA PRO A 222 -10.94 -15.58 4.49
C PRO A 222 -10.89 -14.87 3.14
N MET A 223 -9.87 -15.19 2.33
CA MET A 223 -9.53 -14.54 1.07
C MET A 223 -10.27 -15.13 -0.14
N ASP A 224 -11.00 -16.25 0.03
CA ASP A 224 -11.70 -16.95 -1.07
C ASP A 224 -13.20 -16.62 -1.15
N VAL A 225 -13.75 -15.86 -0.20
CA VAL A 225 -15.20 -15.79 0.02
C VAL A 225 -15.79 -14.37 -0.13
N ASP A 226 -15.05 -13.31 0.21
CA ASP A 226 -15.62 -11.96 0.30
C ASP A 226 -14.62 -10.86 -0.15
N PRO A 227 -14.94 -10.04 -1.17
CA PRO A 227 -14.09 -8.91 -1.57
C PRO A 227 -14.20 -7.69 -0.65
N ASN A 228 -15.18 -7.65 0.26
CA ASN A 228 -15.45 -6.55 1.19
C ASN A 228 -14.80 -6.81 2.57
N ILE A 229 -13.48 -6.97 2.57
CA ILE A 229 -12.70 -7.29 3.77
C ILE A 229 -11.71 -6.18 4.10
N ASP A 230 -11.67 -5.79 5.37
CA ASP A 230 -10.61 -4.95 5.91
C ASP A 230 -9.48 -5.81 6.48
N ILE A 231 -8.24 -5.38 6.29
CA ILE A 231 -7.04 -6.06 6.76
C ILE A 231 -6.25 -5.13 7.68
N LEU A 232 -5.86 -5.66 8.84
CA LEU A 232 -4.88 -5.07 9.73
C LEU A 232 -3.71 -6.03 9.92
N LEU A 233 -2.50 -5.57 9.61
CA LEU A 233 -1.25 -6.19 10.04
C LEU A 233 -0.68 -5.39 11.21
N PRO A 234 -0.88 -5.82 12.48
CA PRO A 234 -0.47 -5.04 13.65
C PRO A 234 1.05 -4.85 13.73
N ALA A 235 1.47 -3.76 14.35
CA ALA A 235 2.89 -3.51 14.56
C ALA A 235 3.53 -4.60 15.44
N ALA A 236 4.77 -4.94 15.13
CA ALA A 236 5.53 -5.95 15.87
C ALA A 236 6.98 -5.51 16.14
N ARG A 237 7.59 -6.09 17.17
CA ARG A 237 9.02 -5.92 17.42
C ARG A 237 9.86 -6.52 16.30
N ASP A 238 9.49 -7.73 15.87
CA ASP A 238 10.19 -8.48 14.84
C ASP A 238 9.50 -8.28 13.48
N ALA A 239 10.31 -8.24 12.42
CA ALA A 239 9.80 -8.13 11.06
C ALA A 239 9.08 -9.41 10.63
N TYR A 240 7.94 -9.26 9.95
CA TYR A 240 7.17 -10.39 9.45
C TYR A 240 6.47 -10.10 8.13
N SER A 241 6.29 -11.14 7.34
CA SER A 241 5.58 -11.06 6.06
C SER A 241 4.32 -11.91 6.06
N VAL A 242 3.23 -11.33 5.58
CA VAL A 242 1.96 -12.02 5.32
C VAL A 242 1.82 -12.20 3.82
N THR A 243 2.27 -13.36 3.33
CA THR A 243 2.40 -13.65 1.89
C THR A 243 1.54 -14.83 1.50
N GLY A 244 1.50 -15.20 0.23
CA GLY A 244 0.87 -16.44 -0.19
C GLY A 244 1.15 -16.66 -1.65
N TYR A 245 1.81 -17.77 -1.98
CA TYR A 245 2.04 -18.19 -3.36
C TYR A 245 0.94 -19.18 -3.74
N GLY A 246 0.30 -18.96 -4.89
CA GLY A 246 -0.45 -20.03 -5.53
C GLY A 246 0.51 -21.05 -6.17
N PRO A 247 0.01 -22.22 -6.60
CA PRO A 247 0.75 -23.11 -7.48
C PRO A 247 1.27 -22.31 -8.70
N GLY A 248 2.58 -22.39 -8.98
CA GLY A 248 3.22 -21.63 -10.07
C GLY A 248 3.84 -20.28 -9.66
N GLY A 249 3.90 -19.95 -8.36
CA GLY A 249 4.62 -18.76 -7.86
C GLY A 249 3.91 -17.43 -8.13
N MET A 250 2.74 -17.46 -8.76
CA MET A 250 1.86 -16.30 -8.90
C MET A 250 0.88 -16.27 -7.74
N SER A 251 0.83 -15.16 -7.01
CA SER A 251 -0.21 -14.96 -6.00
C SER A 251 -1.42 -14.34 -6.69
N ARG A 252 -2.60 -14.98 -6.61
CA ARG A 252 -3.86 -14.34 -6.99
C ARG A 252 -4.00 -13.03 -6.20
N PRO A 253 -4.22 -11.87 -6.85
CA PRO A 253 -4.60 -10.66 -6.13
C PRO A 253 -5.87 -10.93 -5.35
N VAL A 254 -5.86 -10.65 -4.04
CA VAL A 254 -7.06 -10.77 -3.22
C VAL A 254 -7.65 -9.38 -3.07
N PRO A 255 -8.90 -9.17 -3.53
CA PRO A 255 -9.62 -7.94 -3.26
C PRO A 255 -9.71 -7.70 -1.75
N SER A 256 -9.23 -6.54 -1.31
CA SER A 256 -9.33 -6.08 0.07
C SER A 256 -9.92 -4.69 0.02
N ARG A 257 -10.91 -4.39 0.86
CA ARG A 257 -11.49 -3.06 0.96
C ARG A 257 -10.50 -2.10 1.62
N HIS A 258 -10.21 -2.24 2.91
CA HIS A 258 -9.18 -1.43 3.57
C HIS A 258 -7.97 -2.28 3.94
N VAL A 259 -6.77 -1.70 3.83
CA VAL A 259 -5.53 -2.36 4.26
C VAL A 259 -4.71 -1.40 5.10
N THR A 260 -4.47 -1.75 6.36
CA THR A 260 -3.52 -1.07 7.22
C THR A 260 -2.34 -1.99 7.50
N ILE A 261 -1.14 -1.52 7.19
CA ILE A 261 0.11 -2.24 7.39
C ILE A 261 0.95 -1.42 8.35
N GLU A 262 1.22 -1.98 9.52
CA GLU A 262 1.93 -1.27 10.57
C GLU A 262 3.41 -1.64 10.64
N TYR A 263 4.14 -1.02 11.56
CA TYR A 263 5.58 -1.15 11.72
C TYR A 263 6.03 -2.61 11.72
N ASN A 264 7.08 -2.91 10.94
CA ASN A 264 7.69 -4.23 10.75
C ASN A 264 6.80 -5.28 10.06
N ALA A 265 5.61 -4.91 9.58
CA ALA A 265 4.76 -5.80 8.80
C ALA A 265 4.94 -5.61 7.30
N GLU A 266 4.88 -6.70 6.55
CA GLU A 266 4.87 -6.72 5.09
C GLU A 266 3.65 -7.48 4.54
N TYR A 267 2.91 -6.89 3.60
CA TYR A 267 1.75 -7.53 2.98
C TYR A 267 1.98 -7.93 1.52
N GLY A 268 1.68 -9.19 1.22
CA GLY A 268 1.31 -9.71 -0.10
C GLY A 268 2.41 -9.73 -1.17
N SER A 269 2.28 -10.67 -2.12
CA SER A 269 3.04 -10.67 -3.39
C SER A 269 2.28 -10.09 -4.57
N SER A 270 0.96 -9.99 -4.43
CA SER A 270 0.02 -9.27 -5.29
C SER A 270 -1.18 -8.82 -4.46
N PHE A 271 -1.76 -7.68 -4.81
CA PHE A 271 -2.84 -7.05 -4.05
C PHE A 271 -3.83 -6.34 -4.97
N ASP A 272 -5.09 -6.29 -4.55
CA ASP A 272 -6.17 -5.51 -5.15
C ASP A 272 -6.84 -4.74 -3.99
N VAL A 273 -6.45 -3.48 -3.78
CA VAL A 273 -7.01 -2.64 -2.71
C VAL A 273 -8.13 -1.76 -3.27
N ARG A 274 -9.34 -1.96 -2.76
CA ARG A 274 -10.60 -1.33 -3.20
C ARG A 274 -11.15 -0.34 -2.17
N GLY A 275 -10.29 0.32 -1.44
CA GLY A 275 -10.64 1.27 -0.39
C GLY A 275 -9.36 1.97 0.02
N ASN A 276 -9.24 2.33 1.30
CA ASN A 276 -8.06 2.99 1.82
C ASN A 276 -6.88 2.03 2.04
N LEU A 277 -5.69 2.44 1.59
CA LEU A 277 -4.41 1.83 1.98
C LEU A 277 -3.67 2.76 2.93
N TRP A 278 -3.24 2.23 4.08
CA TRP A 278 -2.35 2.92 4.99
C TRP A 278 -1.13 2.08 5.33
N MET A 279 0.02 2.49 4.79
CA MET A 279 1.33 1.96 5.11
C MET A 279 2.02 2.88 6.10
N LYS A 280 2.04 2.49 7.37
CA LYS A 280 2.71 3.23 8.45
C LYS A 280 4.23 3.16 8.31
N HIS A 281 4.91 3.98 9.10
CA HIS A 281 6.36 3.98 9.11
C HIS A 281 6.92 2.58 9.37
N GLY A 282 7.90 2.19 8.56
CA GLY A 282 8.56 0.91 8.68
C GLY A 282 7.72 -0.31 8.28
N SER A 283 6.66 -0.09 7.51
CA SER A 283 5.85 -1.16 6.90
C SER A 283 6.19 -1.37 5.42
N GLY A 284 5.66 -2.42 4.82
CA GLY A 284 5.94 -2.76 3.43
C GLY A 284 4.81 -3.49 2.68
N ILE A 285 4.84 -3.36 1.36
CA ILE A 285 4.17 -4.27 0.43
C ILE A 285 5.26 -4.88 -0.45
N ARG A 286 5.20 -6.20 -0.65
CA ARG A 286 6.17 -6.96 -1.45
C ARG A 286 5.57 -7.39 -2.78
N GLY A 287 5.16 -6.46 -3.62
CA GLY A 287 4.63 -6.86 -4.93
C GLY A 287 5.75 -7.34 -5.85
N ARG A 288 5.83 -8.65 -6.08
CA ARG A 288 6.66 -9.23 -7.15
C ARG A 288 6.00 -9.15 -8.51
N GLN A 289 4.69 -8.92 -8.57
CA GLN A 289 3.90 -8.99 -9.80
C GLN A 289 2.85 -7.87 -9.84
N LEU A 290 1.57 -8.17 -9.58
CA LEU A 290 0.45 -7.26 -9.80
C LEU A 290 0.06 -6.51 -8.52
N GLY A 291 0.00 -5.19 -8.61
CA GLY A 291 -0.57 -4.31 -7.60
C GLY A 291 -1.66 -3.44 -8.21
N CYS A 292 -2.89 -3.58 -7.73
CA CYS A 292 -4.02 -2.76 -8.17
C CYS A 292 -4.60 -1.97 -7.00
N PHE A 293 -4.86 -0.69 -7.25
CA PHE A 293 -5.64 0.21 -6.42
C PHE A 293 -6.88 0.60 -7.19
N ASN A 294 -8.01 -0.01 -6.84
CA ASN A 294 -9.22 0.03 -7.65
C ASN A 294 -10.30 0.84 -6.94
N ASN A 295 -10.49 2.09 -7.35
CA ASN A 295 -11.58 2.96 -6.96
C ASN A 295 -12.65 3.11 -8.04
N GLU A 296 -13.28 2.02 -8.46
CA GLU A 296 -14.27 2.05 -9.55
C GLU A 296 -15.63 2.65 -9.14
N GLU A 297 -15.87 2.79 -7.83
CA GLU A 297 -17.16 3.25 -7.30
C GLU A 297 -17.33 4.76 -7.53
N PRO A 298 -18.41 5.18 -8.20
CA PRO A 298 -18.64 6.60 -8.46
C PRO A 298 -18.77 7.42 -7.18
N ASN A 299 -18.26 8.64 -7.18
CA ASN A 299 -18.35 9.59 -6.05
C ASN A 299 -17.68 9.14 -4.74
N VAL A 300 -16.81 8.12 -4.78
CA VAL A 300 -16.08 7.66 -3.60
C VAL A 300 -14.67 8.24 -3.58
N HIS A 301 -14.25 8.72 -2.41
CA HIS A 301 -12.93 9.30 -2.20
C HIS A 301 -12.09 8.39 -1.32
N ARG A 302 -10.92 7.97 -1.82
CA ARG A 302 -10.03 7.01 -1.15
C ARG A 302 -8.64 7.58 -1.04
N PHE A 303 -7.85 7.03 -0.13
CA PHE A 303 -6.45 7.41 0.01
C PHE A 303 -5.50 6.21 -0.05
N MET A 304 -4.27 6.51 -0.43
CA MET A 304 -3.10 5.65 -0.28
C MET A 304 -2.03 6.44 0.45
N ARG A 305 -1.72 6.05 1.68
CA ARG A 305 -0.84 6.81 2.57
C ARG A 305 0.41 6.02 2.92
N PHE A 306 1.57 6.62 2.70
CA PHE A 306 2.88 5.98 2.83
C PHE A 306 3.82 6.78 3.75
N TYR A 307 4.25 6.16 4.86
CA TYR A 307 5.07 6.80 5.89
C TYR A 307 6.52 6.34 5.99
N GLY A 308 7.11 5.98 4.85
CA GLY A 308 8.47 5.45 4.79
C GLY A 308 8.46 3.93 4.93
N LYS A 309 9.32 3.29 4.14
CA LYS A 309 9.31 1.84 3.93
C LYS A 309 10.45 1.21 4.71
N ARG A 310 10.15 0.11 5.42
CA ARG A 310 11.17 -0.77 5.98
C ARG A 310 10.99 -2.18 5.46
N LEU A 311 11.98 -2.70 4.75
CA LEU A 311 11.96 -4.07 4.26
C LEU A 311 13.26 -4.80 4.56
N ASN A 312 13.13 -6.04 5.04
CA ASN A 312 14.26 -6.97 5.12
C ASN A 312 14.62 -7.46 3.73
N LYS A 313 15.91 -7.35 3.38
CA LYS A 313 16.42 -7.82 2.08
C LYS A 313 16.30 -9.35 1.99
N GLY A 314 15.35 -9.82 1.19
CA GLY A 314 15.43 -11.12 0.51
C GLY A 314 15.71 -12.34 1.39
N GLY A 315 14.89 -12.58 2.42
CA GLY A 315 14.89 -13.86 3.14
C GLY A 315 16.09 -14.12 4.07
N SER A 316 17.10 -13.24 4.09
CA SER A 316 18.10 -13.21 5.14
C SER A 316 17.50 -12.50 6.35
N ARG A 317 17.35 -13.22 7.47
CA ARG A 317 16.96 -12.65 8.77
C ARG A 317 17.98 -11.63 9.29
N ASP A 318 19.20 -11.65 8.74
CA ASP A 318 20.36 -10.90 9.23
C ASP A 318 20.68 -9.66 8.39
N ALA A 319 20.05 -9.47 7.23
CA ALA A 319 20.24 -8.25 6.47
C ALA A 319 19.56 -7.09 7.18
N PRO A 320 20.29 -5.99 7.50
CA PRO A 320 19.69 -4.85 8.16
C PRO A 320 18.53 -4.34 7.29
N PRO A 321 17.35 -4.12 7.89
CA PRO A 321 16.21 -3.62 7.15
C PRO A 321 16.56 -2.30 6.47
N PHE A 322 16.18 -2.14 5.20
CA PHE A 322 16.29 -0.85 4.53
C PHE A 322 15.38 0.14 5.23
N VAL A 323 15.92 1.18 5.84
CA VAL A 323 15.12 2.36 6.22
C VAL A 323 15.17 3.29 5.00
N ASP A 324 14.02 3.69 4.49
CA ASP A 324 13.91 4.71 3.43
C ASP A 324 14.51 4.35 2.06
N SER A 325 14.48 3.08 1.65
CA SER A 325 14.84 2.79 0.25
C SER A 325 13.70 3.23 -0.68
N GLU A 326 13.83 4.43 -1.24
CA GLU A 326 13.18 4.88 -2.49
C GLU A 326 13.39 3.90 -3.67
N ASP A 327 14.16 2.83 -3.47
CA ASP A 327 14.43 1.78 -4.44
C ASP A 327 13.50 0.56 -4.33
N TYR A 328 12.62 0.46 -3.35
CA TYR A 328 11.78 -0.74 -3.25
C TYR A 328 10.35 -0.51 -3.75
N THR A 329 10.04 -1.18 -4.84
CA THR A 329 8.78 -1.07 -5.59
C THR A 329 7.59 -1.67 -4.82
N THR A 330 6.40 -1.11 -4.97
CA THR A 330 5.16 -1.70 -4.41
C THR A 330 4.74 -2.93 -5.20
N SER A 331 5.05 -2.98 -6.49
CA SER A 331 4.66 -4.04 -7.43
C SER A 331 5.63 -4.11 -8.60
N GLN A 332 5.53 -5.13 -9.45
CA GLN A 332 6.13 -5.09 -10.78
C GLN A 332 5.24 -4.29 -11.74
N TRP A 333 3.93 -4.48 -11.64
CA TRP A 333 2.91 -3.79 -12.42
C TRP A 333 1.88 -3.17 -11.48
N GLY A 334 1.81 -1.84 -11.47
CA GLY A 334 0.94 -0.99 -10.66
C GLY A 334 -0.19 -0.39 -11.50
N SER A 335 -1.41 -0.46 -10.98
CA SER A 335 -2.60 0.11 -11.60
C SER A 335 -3.35 0.97 -10.60
N TYR A 336 -3.67 2.21 -10.99
CA TYR A 336 -4.47 3.16 -10.21
C TYR A 336 -5.75 3.44 -11.01
N GLN A 337 -6.85 2.84 -10.59
CA GLN A 337 -8.13 2.95 -11.28
C GLN A 337 -9.09 3.82 -10.50
N THR A 338 -9.74 4.77 -11.17
CA THR A 338 -10.74 5.66 -10.58
C THR A 338 -12.02 5.69 -11.42
N GLY A 339 -13.17 5.52 -10.78
CA GLY A 339 -14.50 5.60 -11.36
C GLY A 339 -14.93 7.06 -11.55
N LYS A 340 -16.05 7.26 -12.26
CA LYS A 340 -16.58 8.60 -12.53
C LYS A 340 -16.80 9.39 -11.23
N ASP A 341 -16.34 10.65 -11.21
CA ASP A 341 -16.46 11.56 -10.05
C ASP A 341 -15.80 11.05 -8.75
N SER A 342 -15.04 9.96 -8.83
CA SER A 342 -14.30 9.38 -7.71
C SER A 342 -12.88 9.95 -7.65
N THR A 343 -12.26 9.91 -6.47
CA THR A 343 -10.85 10.29 -6.33
C THR A 343 -10.02 9.28 -5.57
N LEU A 344 -8.77 9.13 -5.97
CA LEU A 344 -7.75 8.37 -5.25
C LEU A 344 -6.61 9.31 -4.90
N GLU A 345 -6.38 9.58 -3.63
CA GLU A 345 -5.34 10.50 -3.18
C GLU A 345 -4.11 9.76 -2.65
N VAL A 346 -2.94 9.99 -3.25
CA VAL A 346 -1.66 9.43 -2.84
C VAL A 346 -0.92 10.42 -1.95
N ILE A 347 -0.64 9.98 -0.72
CA ILE A 347 -0.03 10.77 0.34
C ILE A 347 1.31 10.14 0.71
N GLY A 348 2.38 10.94 0.66
CA GLY A 348 3.73 10.52 1.02
C GLY A 348 4.53 10.05 -0.19
N LYS A 349 5.69 9.43 0.10
CA LYS A 349 6.68 9.07 -0.92
C LYS A 349 6.76 7.56 -1.06
N ILE A 350 6.63 7.07 -2.29
CA ILE A 350 6.69 5.65 -2.57
C ILE A 350 7.28 5.39 -3.96
N ARG A 351 8.12 4.36 -4.05
CA ARG A 351 8.39 3.71 -5.33
C ARG A 351 7.23 2.79 -5.64
N GLY A 352 6.38 3.20 -6.57
CA GLY A 352 5.34 2.45 -7.26
C GLY A 352 5.88 1.22 -7.98
N ALA A 353 5.48 1.01 -9.23
CA ALA A 353 5.75 -0.25 -9.93
C ALA A 353 7.18 -0.33 -10.48
N ALA A 354 7.77 -1.53 -10.51
CA ALA A 354 9.11 -1.78 -11.06
C ALA A 354 9.17 -1.74 -12.59
N ASP A 355 8.05 -2.08 -13.24
CA ASP A 355 7.95 -2.20 -14.68
C ASP A 355 6.90 -1.24 -15.21
N HIS A 356 5.61 -1.39 -14.84
CA HIS A 356 4.51 -0.54 -15.36
C HIS A 356 3.68 0.12 -14.30
N SER A 357 3.54 1.45 -14.34
CA SER A 357 2.51 2.17 -13.59
C SER A 357 1.53 2.84 -14.53
N ARG A 358 0.23 2.66 -14.30
CA ARG A 358 -0.80 3.33 -15.09
C ARG A 358 -1.93 3.89 -14.24
N ALA A 359 -2.31 5.12 -14.52
CA ALA A 359 -3.56 5.72 -14.06
C ALA A 359 -4.62 5.53 -15.15
N HIS A 360 -5.80 5.01 -14.79
CA HIS A 360 -6.92 4.77 -15.71
C HIS A 360 -8.29 4.90 -15.04
N GLY A 361 -9.35 4.87 -15.86
CA GLY A 361 -10.72 5.11 -15.43
C GLY A 361 -11.15 6.57 -15.66
N ALA A 362 -12.35 6.92 -15.18
CA ALA A 362 -13.03 8.19 -15.46
C ALA A 362 -12.96 9.20 -14.30
N GLY A 363 -12.25 8.88 -13.21
CA GLY A 363 -12.06 9.75 -12.06
C GLY A 363 -10.68 10.41 -12.02
N THR A 364 -10.27 10.78 -10.81
CA THR A 364 -9.04 11.57 -10.60
C THR A 364 -8.09 10.89 -9.62
N LEU A 365 -6.86 10.62 -10.06
CA LEU A 365 -5.73 10.31 -9.18
C LEU A 365 -5.10 11.64 -8.74
N ILE A 366 -4.96 11.86 -7.43
CA ILE A 366 -4.40 13.08 -6.87
C ILE A 366 -3.10 12.71 -6.15
N MET A 367 -2.04 13.43 -6.43
CA MET A 367 -0.80 13.38 -5.67
C MET A 367 -0.80 14.57 -4.70
N SER A 368 -0.85 14.29 -3.39
CA SER A 368 -0.85 15.34 -2.37
C SER A 368 0.47 16.14 -2.37
N GLU A 369 0.50 17.29 -1.72
CA GLU A 369 1.72 18.10 -1.67
C GLU A 369 2.91 17.30 -1.14
N ASN A 370 4.09 17.53 -1.72
CA ASN A 370 5.34 16.82 -1.42
C ASN A 370 5.27 15.29 -1.57
N SER A 371 4.21 14.75 -2.18
CA SER A 371 4.04 13.32 -2.39
C SER A 371 4.69 12.87 -3.69
N PHE A 372 5.17 11.64 -3.71
CA PHE A 372 5.88 11.11 -4.86
C PHE A 372 5.48 9.68 -5.14
N LEU A 373 5.12 9.42 -6.39
CA LEU A 373 5.00 8.09 -6.95
C LEU A 373 6.10 7.86 -7.99
N THR A 374 7.20 7.23 -7.57
CA THR A 374 8.28 6.84 -8.48
C THR A 374 8.06 5.47 -9.08
N GLU A 375 8.59 5.21 -10.26
CA GLU A 375 8.47 3.90 -10.90
C GLU A 375 9.85 3.32 -11.23
N GLY A 376 9.91 2.07 -11.67
CA GLY A 376 11.13 1.45 -12.18
C GLY A 376 11.35 1.74 -13.65
N GLU A 377 12.61 1.76 -14.07
CA GLU A 377 13.11 2.36 -15.32
C GLU A 377 12.61 1.76 -16.64
N ARG A 378 11.71 0.78 -16.61
CA ARG A 378 11.33 -0.02 -17.77
C ARG A 378 10.10 0.50 -18.52
N SER A 379 9.27 1.35 -17.93
CA SER A 379 8.10 1.92 -18.60
C SER A 379 7.70 3.26 -18.01
N ALA A 380 6.99 4.05 -18.81
CA ALA A 380 6.50 5.37 -18.42
C ALA A 380 5.30 5.30 -17.48
N PHE A 381 5.18 6.33 -16.64
CA PHE A 381 3.96 6.57 -15.89
C PHE A 381 2.87 6.95 -16.89
N SER A 382 1.95 6.01 -17.09
CA SER A 382 0.97 6.09 -18.17
C SER A 382 -0.32 6.69 -17.64
N ILE A 383 -0.66 7.90 -18.11
CA ILE A 383 -1.98 8.49 -17.90
C ILE A 383 -2.80 8.14 -19.14
N VAL A 384 -3.62 7.10 -19.06
CA VAL A 384 -4.34 6.59 -20.25
C VAL A 384 -5.56 7.46 -20.58
N PRO A 385 -6.15 7.34 -21.78
CA PRO A 385 -7.35 8.11 -22.16
C PRO A 385 -8.48 7.97 -21.13
N GLY A 386 -9.13 9.10 -20.83
CA GLY A 386 -10.18 9.21 -19.81
C GLY A 386 -9.70 9.46 -18.39
N ALA A 387 -8.44 9.11 -18.07
CA ALA A 387 -7.88 9.30 -16.74
C ALA A 387 -7.47 10.76 -16.50
N THR A 388 -7.61 11.22 -15.26
CA THR A 388 -7.03 12.50 -14.81
C THR A 388 -6.04 12.26 -13.68
N VAL A 389 -4.87 12.88 -13.77
CA VAL A 389 -3.89 12.96 -12.68
C VAL A 389 -3.68 14.41 -12.30
N VAL A 390 -3.76 14.70 -11.01
CA VAL A 390 -3.51 16.03 -10.42
C VAL A 390 -2.26 15.96 -9.57
N LEU A 391 -1.34 16.89 -9.79
CA LEU A 391 -0.16 17.09 -8.95
C LEU A 391 -0.33 18.37 -8.15
N LEU A 392 -0.45 18.26 -6.82
CA LEU A 392 -0.41 19.42 -5.94
C LEU A 392 1.03 19.93 -5.77
N GLN A 393 1.21 21.01 -5.01
CA GLN A 393 2.51 21.66 -4.83
C GLN A 393 3.62 20.65 -4.47
N ASP A 394 4.69 20.63 -5.28
CA ASP A 394 5.85 19.72 -5.16
C ASP A 394 5.56 18.23 -5.25
N ALA A 395 4.34 17.86 -5.66
CA ALA A 395 4.01 16.48 -5.95
C ALA A 395 4.68 16.02 -7.25
N ARG A 396 5.08 14.75 -7.32
CA ARG A 396 5.82 14.22 -8.48
C ARG A 396 5.30 12.85 -8.91
N ILE A 397 5.48 12.57 -10.20
CA ILE A 397 5.28 11.26 -10.84
C ILE A 397 6.45 11.00 -11.81
N GLY A 398 6.64 9.73 -12.21
CA GLY A 398 7.72 9.34 -13.12
C GLY A 398 8.94 8.76 -12.40
N HIS A 399 10.14 8.82 -12.98
CA HIS A 399 11.33 8.20 -12.39
C HIS A 399 12.38 9.21 -11.90
N GLU A 400 13.00 8.91 -10.75
CA GLU A 400 14.22 9.58 -10.27
C GLU A 400 15.49 8.97 -10.89
N THR A 401 15.53 8.87 -12.21
CA THR A 401 16.68 8.27 -12.89
C THR A 401 16.94 8.93 -14.23
N THR A 402 18.10 8.59 -14.76
CA THR A 402 18.64 9.06 -16.02
C THR A 402 18.73 7.87 -17.00
N MET A 403 18.41 8.07 -18.28
CA MET A 403 17.92 7.05 -19.23
C MET A 403 18.92 5.99 -19.75
N GLN A 404 18.38 4.94 -20.39
CA GLN A 404 18.99 3.78 -21.05
C GLN A 404 18.44 3.57 -22.49
N GLN A 405 19.28 3.14 -23.43
CA GLN A 405 18.89 2.72 -24.79
C GLN A 405 18.23 1.32 -24.77
N ASP A 406 17.19 1.11 -25.59
CA ASP A 406 16.29 -0.08 -25.67
C ASP A 406 15.43 -0.41 -24.43
N ILE A 407 15.71 0.21 -23.29
CA ILE A 407 15.17 -0.21 -21.97
C ILE A 407 14.53 0.96 -21.20
N CYS A 408 14.94 2.22 -21.39
CA CYS A 408 14.26 3.35 -20.76
C CYS A 408 13.17 3.96 -21.63
N LYS A 409 12.04 4.18 -20.99
CA LYS A 409 10.86 4.76 -21.57
C LYS A 409 10.73 6.22 -21.10
N ALA A 410 9.84 6.98 -21.71
CA ALA A 410 9.51 8.32 -21.24
C ALA A 410 9.22 8.29 -19.74
N SER A 411 9.56 9.34 -18.99
CA SER A 411 9.20 9.36 -17.56
C SER A 411 7.70 9.43 -17.36
N VAL A 412 7.01 10.09 -18.29
CA VAL A 412 5.56 10.23 -18.26
C VAL A 412 5.04 10.18 -19.68
N TRP A 413 4.01 9.37 -19.88
CA TRP A 413 3.19 9.38 -21.09
C TRP A 413 1.77 9.83 -20.72
N VAL A 414 1.31 10.91 -21.36
CA VAL A 414 0.02 11.53 -21.09
C VAL A 414 -0.89 11.39 -22.31
N ALA A 415 -1.82 10.44 -22.26
CA ALA A 415 -2.92 10.28 -23.22
C ALA A 415 -4.29 10.68 -22.62
N GLY A 416 -4.41 10.75 -21.30
CA GLY A 416 -5.50 11.38 -20.56
C GLY A 416 -5.21 12.84 -20.21
N THR A 417 -5.51 13.25 -18.97
CA THR A 417 -5.27 14.61 -18.50
C THR A 417 -4.23 14.64 -17.37
N LEU A 418 -3.23 15.50 -17.51
CA LEU A 418 -2.30 15.88 -16.44
C LEU A 418 -2.59 17.32 -16.00
N MET A 419 -2.90 17.51 -14.73
CA MET A 419 -3.09 18.82 -14.11
C MET A 419 -1.98 19.09 -13.09
N ILE A 420 -1.42 20.29 -13.11
CA ILE A 420 -0.52 20.78 -12.06
C ILE A 420 -1.24 21.89 -11.32
N GLY A 421 -1.51 21.67 -10.03
CA GLY A 421 -2.47 22.45 -9.25
C GLY A 421 -3.93 22.18 -9.63
N LEU A 422 -4.82 22.81 -8.89
CA LEU A 422 -6.27 22.90 -9.16
C LEU A 422 -6.71 24.37 -9.17
N PRO A 423 -7.86 24.72 -9.78
CA PRO A 423 -8.39 26.08 -9.70
C PRO A 423 -8.50 26.62 -8.27
N GLU A 424 -8.98 25.79 -7.34
CA GLU A 424 -9.15 26.10 -5.92
C GLU A 424 -7.88 25.87 -5.08
N ARG A 425 -6.87 25.19 -5.65
CA ARG A 425 -5.55 24.95 -5.03
C ARG A 425 -4.44 25.06 -6.07
N PRO A 426 -4.19 26.26 -6.60
CA PRO A 426 -3.14 26.44 -7.59
C PRO A 426 -1.76 26.31 -6.93
N ILE A 427 -0.72 26.07 -7.73
CA ILE A 427 0.66 26.18 -7.21
C ILE A 427 0.94 27.64 -6.83
N THR A 428 1.66 27.83 -5.74
CA THR A 428 1.92 29.15 -5.13
C THR A 428 3.37 29.58 -5.22
N ARG A 429 4.24 28.69 -5.70
CA ARG A 429 5.67 28.91 -5.92
C ARG A 429 6.17 27.94 -6.98
N ASP A 430 7.40 28.18 -7.44
CA ASP A 430 8.06 27.30 -8.38
C ASP A 430 8.02 25.84 -7.92
N MET A 431 7.67 24.97 -8.85
CA MET A 431 7.50 23.54 -8.66
C MET A 431 8.36 22.80 -9.69
N LEU A 432 9.26 21.95 -9.20
CA LEU A 432 10.06 21.10 -10.07
C LEU A 432 9.20 19.95 -10.62
N PHE A 433 9.19 19.81 -11.94
CA PHE A 433 8.68 18.65 -12.65
C PHE A 433 9.86 17.90 -13.30
N PRO A 434 10.58 17.08 -12.52
CA PRO A 434 11.78 16.43 -13.01
C PRO A 434 11.42 15.30 -13.98
N VAL A 435 12.16 15.20 -15.07
CA VAL A 435 12.03 14.15 -16.07
C VAL A 435 13.39 13.50 -16.36
N ALA A 436 13.38 12.29 -16.88
CA ALA A 436 14.60 11.56 -17.20
C ALA A 436 15.31 12.19 -18.40
N GLY A 437 16.63 12.36 -18.30
CA GLY A 437 17.45 12.89 -19.39
C GLY A 437 17.64 11.89 -20.53
N VAL A 438 17.55 12.34 -21.77
CA VAL A 438 17.81 11.56 -23.00
C VAL A 438 19.22 11.85 -23.51
N THR A 439 19.90 10.87 -24.11
CA THR A 439 21.14 11.16 -24.85
C THR A 439 20.78 11.72 -26.23
N LYS A 440 21.56 12.68 -26.74
CA LYS A 440 21.29 13.40 -28.00
C LYS A 440 20.96 12.47 -29.18
N ASP A 441 21.72 11.39 -29.35
CA ASP A 441 21.56 10.46 -30.48
C ASP A 441 20.32 9.54 -30.38
N HIS A 442 19.63 9.55 -29.23
CA HIS A 442 18.43 8.74 -28.98
C HIS A 442 17.16 9.57 -28.90
N ILE A 443 17.20 10.84 -29.26
CA ILE A 443 16.00 11.67 -29.32
C ILE A 443 15.11 11.18 -30.46
N SER A 444 13.94 10.64 -30.13
CA SER A 444 12.93 10.29 -31.12
C SER A 444 12.15 11.54 -31.52
N ARG A 445 12.05 11.77 -32.83
CA ARG A 445 11.26 12.87 -33.42
C ARG A 445 9.83 12.45 -33.76
N ASP A 446 9.53 11.16 -33.59
CA ASP A 446 8.21 10.57 -33.78
C ASP A 446 8.03 9.40 -32.80
N PRO A 447 7.93 9.67 -31.49
CA PRO A 447 7.83 8.64 -30.47
C PRO A 447 6.46 7.93 -30.55
N ALA A 448 6.47 6.60 -30.51
CA ALA A 448 5.25 5.81 -30.44
C ALA A 448 4.52 6.03 -29.10
N GLU A 449 3.20 6.23 -29.13
CA GLU A 449 2.38 6.39 -27.94
C GLU A 449 2.18 5.06 -27.20
N GLY A 450 2.50 5.03 -25.91
CA GLY A 450 2.27 3.87 -25.05
C GLY A 450 3.12 3.89 -23.79
N GLY A 451 2.85 2.98 -22.84
CA GLY A 451 3.70 2.85 -21.64
C GLY A 451 5.16 2.49 -21.96
N ARG A 452 5.42 2.01 -23.19
CA ARG A 452 6.77 1.71 -23.71
C ARG A 452 7.31 2.80 -24.66
N THR A 453 6.77 4.03 -24.60
CA THR A 453 7.28 5.21 -25.34
C THR A 453 8.77 5.41 -25.06
N ALA A 454 9.60 5.62 -26.07
CA ALA A 454 11.04 5.85 -25.90
C ALA A 454 11.54 7.09 -26.66
N GLY A 455 12.74 7.54 -26.33
CA GLY A 455 13.44 8.63 -27.03
C GLY A 455 12.96 10.05 -26.69
N VAL A 456 12.08 10.20 -25.70
CA VAL A 456 11.64 11.49 -25.15
C VAL A 456 11.50 11.40 -23.64
N SER A 457 11.75 12.49 -22.93
CA SER A 457 11.64 12.61 -21.48
C SER A 457 10.19 12.68 -21.01
N LEU A 458 9.34 13.37 -21.77
CA LEU A 458 7.88 13.44 -21.58
C LEU A 458 7.19 13.39 -22.95
N LEU A 459 6.11 12.59 -23.03
CA LEU A 459 5.22 12.53 -24.17
C LEU A 459 3.80 12.93 -23.77
N LEU A 460 3.32 14.08 -24.25
CA LEU A 460 1.90 14.40 -24.30
C LEU A 460 1.35 13.90 -25.65
N GLY A 461 0.69 12.75 -25.64
CA GLY A 461 0.12 12.09 -26.81
C GLY A 461 -1.03 12.90 -27.43
N LYS A 462 -1.50 12.50 -28.61
CA LYS A 462 -2.48 13.26 -29.42
C LYS A 462 -3.80 13.54 -28.71
N GLN A 463 -4.26 12.60 -27.89
CA GLN A 463 -5.48 12.77 -27.07
C GLN A 463 -5.21 13.41 -25.71
N GLY A 464 -3.93 13.54 -25.36
CA GLY A 464 -3.50 14.03 -24.06
C GLY A 464 -3.81 15.51 -23.86
N ARG A 465 -4.09 15.87 -22.61
CA ARG A 465 -4.24 17.26 -22.17
C ARG A 465 -3.32 17.54 -21.00
N MET A 466 -2.66 18.70 -21.02
CA MET A 466 -1.89 19.21 -19.89
C MET A 466 -2.39 20.60 -19.51
N VAL A 467 -2.63 20.84 -18.21
CA VAL A 467 -3.13 22.12 -17.67
C VAL A 467 -2.32 22.51 -16.44
N ILE A 468 -2.00 23.81 -16.33
CA ILE A 468 -1.30 24.37 -15.17
C ILE A 468 -2.18 25.42 -14.51
N HIS A 469 -2.47 25.23 -13.22
CA HIS A 469 -3.13 26.19 -12.36
C HIS A 469 -2.10 26.81 -11.42
N SER A 470 -1.76 28.07 -11.68
CA SER A 470 -0.78 28.85 -10.93
C SER A 470 -1.43 30.10 -10.34
N ALA A 471 -1.11 30.41 -9.08
CA ALA A 471 -1.62 31.59 -8.38
C ALA A 471 -1.03 32.89 -8.95
N ASP A 472 0.22 32.83 -9.42
CA ASP A 472 0.94 33.91 -10.09
C ASP A 472 1.87 33.26 -11.13
N PRO A 473 1.45 33.11 -12.39
CA PRO A 473 2.24 32.43 -13.42
C PRO A 473 3.62 33.03 -13.69
N ALA A 474 3.89 34.27 -13.23
CA ALA A 474 5.21 34.87 -13.34
C ALA A 474 6.18 34.41 -12.22
N LYS A 475 5.66 33.90 -11.09
CA LYS A 475 6.44 33.53 -9.89
C LYS A 475 6.26 32.09 -9.43
N ALA A 476 5.12 31.48 -9.72
CA ALA A 476 4.77 30.13 -9.36
C ALA A 476 4.72 29.29 -10.63
N ARG A 477 5.90 28.86 -11.09
CA ARG A 477 6.07 28.23 -12.40
C ARG A 477 6.30 26.73 -12.26
N VAL A 478 5.97 26.00 -13.31
CA VAL A 478 6.38 24.59 -13.45
C VAL A 478 7.72 24.54 -14.18
N ILE A 479 8.72 23.94 -13.55
CA ILE A 479 10.07 23.83 -14.09
C ILE A 479 10.26 22.42 -14.64
N PHE A 480 10.25 22.27 -15.96
CA PHE A 480 10.65 21.03 -16.62
C PHE A 480 12.18 20.95 -16.62
N LYS A 481 12.73 19.98 -15.90
CA LYS A 481 14.18 19.85 -15.70
C LYS A 481 14.61 18.39 -15.76
N MET A 482 15.85 18.16 -16.18
CA MET A 482 16.49 16.85 -16.01
C MET A 482 16.64 16.53 -14.51
N HIS A 483 16.39 15.28 -14.13
CA HIS A 483 16.63 14.83 -12.76
C HIS A 483 18.12 14.93 -12.39
N ASP A 484 18.45 15.65 -11.30
CA ASP A 484 19.82 15.99 -10.92
C ASP A 484 20.26 15.47 -9.54
N SER A 485 19.47 14.58 -8.93
CA SER A 485 19.92 13.85 -7.73
C SER A 485 21.19 13.04 -8.02
N GLU A 486 22.04 12.85 -7.01
CA GLU A 486 23.28 12.05 -7.15
C GLU A 486 22.98 10.62 -7.61
N LYS A 487 21.83 10.08 -7.20
CA LYS A 487 21.30 8.80 -7.66
C LYS A 487 21.01 8.82 -9.16
N ALA A 488 20.31 9.83 -9.66
CA ALA A 488 20.03 10.00 -11.07
C ALA A 488 21.33 10.20 -11.87
N LYS A 489 22.25 11.06 -11.41
CA LYS A 489 23.56 11.27 -12.04
C LYS A 489 24.38 9.98 -12.12
N THR A 490 24.48 9.25 -11.01
CA THR A 490 25.21 7.97 -10.96
C THR A 490 24.64 6.96 -11.94
N ARG A 491 23.30 6.83 -11.98
CA ARG A 491 22.63 5.98 -12.96
C ARG A 491 22.87 6.47 -14.38
N GLY A 492 22.79 7.78 -14.63
CA GLY A 492 23.03 8.38 -15.94
C GLY A 492 24.42 8.12 -16.49
N LYS A 493 25.46 8.21 -15.65
CA LYS A 493 26.84 7.89 -16.04
C LYS A 493 26.99 6.46 -16.56
N ARG A 494 26.24 5.51 -16.00
CA ARG A 494 26.24 4.11 -16.45
C ARG A 494 25.67 3.96 -17.87
N TYR A 495 24.87 4.92 -18.33
CA TYR A 495 23.99 4.76 -19.50
C TYR A 495 24.10 5.91 -20.51
N GLY A 496 25.33 6.39 -20.75
CA GLY A 496 25.61 7.36 -21.81
C GLY A 496 25.60 8.82 -21.38
N ASN A 497 25.44 9.09 -20.07
CA ASN A 497 25.60 10.41 -19.45
C ASN A 497 24.82 11.51 -20.20
N PRO A 498 23.48 11.41 -20.26
CA PRO A 498 22.68 12.38 -20.99
C PRO A 498 22.85 13.77 -20.40
N GLN A 499 22.80 14.76 -21.28
CA GLN A 499 23.09 16.15 -20.97
C GLN A 499 21.82 16.99 -20.86
N GLY A 500 20.69 16.47 -21.36
CA GLY A 500 19.45 17.22 -21.42
C GLY A 500 18.20 16.37 -21.60
N ILE A 501 17.09 17.06 -21.83
CA ILE A 501 15.73 16.51 -21.96
C ILE A 501 15.16 16.78 -23.35
N ALA A 502 14.21 15.94 -23.77
CA ALA A 502 13.40 16.14 -24.96
C ALA A 502 11.92 15.98 -24.61
N LEU A 503 11.09 16.93 -25.01
CA LEU A 503 9.68 17.04 -24.65
C LEU A 503 8.84 17.02 -25.93
N TYR A 504 7.83 16.15 -25.97
CA TYR A 504 6.97 15.99 -27.14
C TYR A 504 5.52 16.34 -26.80
N PHE A 505 4.98 17.38 -27.43
CA PHE A 505 3.65 17.94 -27.20
C PHE A 505 2.75 17.75 -28.44
N ALA A 506 2.25 16.53 -28.65
CA ALA A 506 1.28 16.22 -29.70
C ALA A 506 -0.16 16.58 -29.32
N GLY A 507 -0.48 16.56 -28.02
CA GLY A 507 -1.80 16.87 -27.50
C GLY A 507 -2.00 18.35 -27.16
N LYS A 508 -3.04 18.64 -26.36
CA LYS A 508 -3.39 19.99 -25.94
C LYS A 508 -2.61 20.40 -24.69
N ALA A 509 -1.60 21.26 -24.86
CA ALA A 509 -0.81 21.79 -23.76
C ALA A 509 -1.21 23.24 -23.42
N GLU A 510 -1.95 23.44 -22.33
CA GLU A 510 -2.35 24.76 -21.81
C GLU A 510 -1.29 25.25 -20.81
N LEU A 511 -0.12 25.65 -21.32
CA LEU A 511 1.02 26.07 -20.49
C LEU A 511 0.92 27.56 -20.14
N ASN A 512 0.86 27.86 -18.84
CA ASN A 512 0.89 29.23 -18.31
C ASN A 512 1.76 29.28 -17.05
N GLY A 513 2.96 29.84 -17.17
CA GLY A 513 3.95 29.87 -16.09
C GLY A 513 4.84 28.63 -16.10
N VAL A 514 5.73 28.55 -17.07
CA VAL A 514 6.66 27.42 -17.23
C VAL A 514 8.10 27.87 -17.40
N VAL A 515 9.02 27.05 -16.91
CA VAL A 515 10.46 27.15 -17.17
C VAL A 515 10.90 25.86 -17.86
N PHE A 516 11.58 25.99 -18.99
CA PHE A 516 12.27 24.88 -19.63
C PHE A 516 13.76 24.95 -19.28
N ASP A 517 14.31 23.91 -18.67
CA ASP A 517 15.72 23.82 -18.29
C ASP A 517 16.33 22.48 -18.73
N ASN A 518 17.63 22.47 -19.03
CA ASN A 518 18.35 21.33 -19.62
C ASN A 518 17.81 20.85 -20.97
N VAL A 519 17.17 21.68 -21.79
CA VAL A 519 16.59 21.23 -23.06
C VAL A 519 17.63 21.23 -24.18
N TYR A 520 17.61 20.18 -25.02
CA TYR A 520 18.42 20.12 -26.24
C TYR A 520 17.97 21.13 -27.30
N GLU A 521 18.86 21.46 -28.25
CA GLU A 521 18.45 21.98 -29.54
C GLU A 521 17.38 21.07 -30.17
N ASP A 522 16.33 21.66 -30.75
CA ASP A 522 15.13 20.97 -31.22
C ASP A 522 14.40 20.15 -30.13
N GLY A 523 14.74 20.28 -28.85
CA GLY A 523 14.27 19.41 -27.77
C GLY A 523 12.79 19.58 -27.42
N ILE A 524 12.17 20.71 -27.75
CA ILE A 524 10.73 20.99 -27.56
C ILE A 524 10.01 20.75 -28.88
N MET A 525 9.39 19.59 -29.02
CA MET A 525 8.65 19.20 -30.22
C MET A 525 7.17 19.56 -30.04
N VAL A 526 6.71 20.58 -30.75
CA VAL A 526 5.35 21.15 -30.61
C VAL A 526 4.90 21.78 -31.92
N SER A 527 3.59 21.81 -32.19
CA SER A 527 3.07 22.58 -33.32
C SER A 527 3.18 24.09 -33.07
N PRO A 528 3.39 24.93 -34.11
CA PRO A 528 3.41 26.38 -33.96
C PRO A 528 2.12 26.94 -33.34
N GLU A 529 0.98 26.35 -33.69
CA GLU A 529 -0.34 26.75 -33.18
C GLU A 529 -0.46 26.50 -31.68
N THR A 530 -0.04 25.33 -31.20
CA THR A 530 -0.03 25.02 -29.76
C THR A 530 0.95 25.94 -29.03
N ARG A 531 2.18 26.12 -29.53
CA ARG A 531 3.18 27.00 -28.93
C ARG A 531 2.66 28.43 -28.77
N ALA A 532 1.92 28.94 -29.76
CA ALA A 532 1.37 30.29 -29.72
C ALA A 532 0.33 30.51 -28.61
N THR A 533 -0.24 29.44 -28.05
CA THR A 533 -1.19 29.54 -26.91
C THR A 533 -0.49 29.65 -25.55
N TRP A 534 0.79 29.35 -25.48
CA TRP A 534 1.54 29.32 -24.22
C TRP A 534 1.81 30.73 -23.69
N LYS A 535 1.77 30.88 -22.37
CA LYS A 535 1.95 32.17 -21.67
C LYS A 535 2.99 32.03 -20.56
N ASN A 536 3.70 33.13 -20.26
CA ASN A 536 4.70 33.16 -19.19
C ASN A 536 5.73 32.02 -19.31
N VAL A 537 6.24 31.81 -20.52
CA VAL A 537 7.29 30.82 -20.83
C VAL A 537 8.65 31.47 -20.62
N SER A 538 9.51 30.82 -19.86
CA SER A 538 10.90 31.24 -19.62
C SER A 538 11.86 30.07 -19.76
N TYR A 539 13.16 30.37 -19.83
CA TYR A 539 14.21 29.39 -20.13
C TYR A 539 15.28 29.45 -19.05
N GLY A 540 15.64 28.29 -18.51
CA GLY A 540 16.72 28.14 -17.55
C GLY A 540 18.10 28.29 -18.18
N GLU A 541 19.11 28.47 -17.32
CA GLU A 541 20.50 28.71 -17.72
C GLU A 541 21.23 27.47 -18.26
N HIS A 542 20.69 26.26 -18.03
CA HIS A 542 21.33 25.01 -18.43
C HIS A 542 20.82 24.45 -19.76
N ASN A 543 20.06 25.24 -20.53
CA ASN A 543 19.64 24.84 -21.86
C ASN A 543 20.83 24.70 -22.82
N LEU A 544 20.73 23.75 -23.74
CA LEU A 544 21.84 23.37 -24.64
C LEU A 544 21.76 24.08 -26.00
N ALA A 545 20.87 25.06 -26.12
CA ALA A 545 20.79 26.00 -27.22
C ALA A 545 20.03 27.27 -26.78
N GLU A 546 20.13 28.31 -27.60
CA GLU A 546 19.34 29.54 -27.43
C GLU A 546 17.84 29.26 -27.50
N PRO A 547 16.99 30.04 -26.80
CA PRO A 547 15.54 29.81 -26.69
C PRO A 547 14.82 29.44 -28.00
N ASP A 548 15.10 30.15 -29.10
CA ASP A 548 14.43 29.90 -30.38
C ASP A 548 14.85 28.59 -31.05
N LYS A 549 16.07 28.11 -30.76
CA LYS A 549 16.61 26.85 -31.27
C LYS A 549 16.18 25.64 -30.46
N LEU A 550 15.52 25.83 -29.31
CA LEU A 550 14.98 24.72 -28.52
C LEU A 550 13.76 24.07 -29.19
N TYR A 551 13.12 24.74 -30.15
CA TYR A 551 11.85 24.30 -30.73
C TYR A 551 12.01 23.58 -32.06
N ARG A 552 11.29 22.46 -32.17
CA ARG A 552 11.07 21.76 -33.43
C ARG A 552 9.58 21.71 -33.73
N SER A 553 9.19 22.16 -34.91
CA SER A 553 7.80 22.04 -35.36
C SER A 553 7.43 20.57 -35.54
N LEU A 554 6.31 20.15 -34.96
CA LEU A 554 5.66 18.93 -35.41
C LEU A 554 5.12 19.16 -36.83
N GLY A 555 5.44 18.25 -37.75
CA GLY A 555 4.91 18.30 -39.11
C GLY A 555 3.38 18.12 -39.11
N LYS A 556 2.72 18.66 -40.13
CA LYS A 556 1.29 18.39 -40.37
C LYS A 556 1.05 16.94 -40.77
#